data_AF-A0AAD5VD01-F1
#
_entry.id   AF-A0AAD5VD01-F1
#
_cell.length_a   1.000
_cell.length_b   1.000
_cell.length_c   1.000
_cell.angle_alpha   90.00
_cell.angle_beta   90.00
_cell.angle_gamma   90.00
#
_symmetry.space_group_name_H-M   'P 1'
#
loop_
_entity.id
_entity.type
_entity.pdbx_description
1 polymer ?
#
loop_
_entity_poly.entity_id
_entity_poly.type
_entity_poly.pdbx_seq_one_letter_code
_entity_poly.pdbx_strand_id
1 'polypeptide(L)'
;MSTRASAIFTVASVTLLGGLVAYAVYFDYKRRNDVEFRKKLRKEKKRAGKTAAQTQGPSGATLEVSQDDLRAAMVKLKDEPLPQTPEEKEHYFMSQVNLGEQLCGQGPAFHLAAALSFYRALRVYPSPVELIVIYQKTVPEPVFKLVMELTNMDVSSSPSSPRSTAPASVASEGQNASSEEDETSPSRSGPPSETSSQEWDKLTDPGNEATTPI
;
A
#
# COMPACT_ATOMS: atom_id res chain seq x y z
N MET A 1 -51.76 -41.75 35.48
CA MET A 1 -51.21 -41.87 34.12
C MET A 1 -50.26 -43.06 34.08
N SER A 2 -50.37 -43.90 33.04
CA SER A 2 -49.89 -45.28 33.01
C SER A 2 -48.36 -45.40 33.01
N THR A 3 -47.79 -45.93 34.09
CA THR A 3 -46.33 -46.13 34.29
C THR A 3 -45.69 -46.99 33.20
N ARG A 4 -46.45 -47.91 32.59
CA ARG A 4 -45.99 -48.73 31.47
C ARG A 4 -45.80 -47.92 30.19
N ALA A 5 -46.67 -46.96 29.92
CA ALA A 5 -46.52 -46.07 28.77
C ALA A 5 -45.29 -45.17 28.94
N SER A 6 -45.08 -44.60 30.14
CA SER A 6 -43.88 -43.83 30.46
C SER A 6 -42.59 -44.65 30.29
N ALA A 7 -42.59 -45.93 30.70
CA ALA A 7 -41.44 -46.82 30.53
C ALA A 7 -41.16 -47.16 29.05
N ILE A 8 -42.20 -47.35 28.23
CA ILE A 8 -42.02 -47.62 26.79
C ILE A 8 -41.47 -46.37 26.08
N PHE A 9 -41.96 -45.18 26.41
CA PHE A 9 -41.46 -43.93 25.81
C PHE A 9 -40.03 -43.59 26.22
N THR A 10 -39.61 -43.87 27.47
CA THR A 10 -38.23 -43.66 27.90
C THR A 10 -37.26 -44.65 27.26
N VAL A 11 -37.63 -45.92 27.14
CA VAL A 11 -36.79 -46.90 26.43
C VAL A 11 -36.66 -46.53 24.95
N ALA A 12 -37.76 -46.19 24.29
CA ALA A 12 -37.76 -45.81 22.88
C ALA A 12 -36.92 -44.54 22.62
N SER A 13 -37.02 -43.52 23.47
CA SER A 13 -36.26 -42.28 23.31
C SER A 13 -34.76 -42.49 23.54
N VAL A 14 -34.37 -43.26 24.56
CA VAL A 14 -32.97 -43.59 24.83
C VAL A 14 -32.35 -44.38 23.67
N THR A 15 -33.07 -45.33 23.07
CA THR A 15 -32.56 -46.07 21.90
C THR A 15 -32.39 -45.18 20.67
N LEU A 16 -33.34 -44.28 20.39
CA LEU A 16 -33.27 -43.35 19.26
C LEU A 16 -32.11 -42.36 19.40
N LEU A 17 -31.96 -41.73 20.58
CA LEU A 17 -30.86 -40.82 20.85
C LEU A 17 -29.50 -41.57 20.82
N GLY A 18 -29.43 -42.76 21.42
CA GLY A 18 -28.22 -43.58 21.38
C GLY A 18 -27.81 -43.98 19.96
N GLY A 19 -28.77 -44.36 19.11
CA GLY A 19 -28.54 -44.69 17.70
C GLY A 19 -28.04 -43.50 16.89
N LEU A 20 -28.62 -42.31 17.09
CA LEU A 20 -28.18 -41.09 16.41
C LEU A 20 -26.77 -40.65 16.83
N VAL A 21 -26.46 -40.72 18.12
CA VAL A 21 -25.11 -40.40 18.64
C VAL A 21 -24.09 -41.41 18.12
N ALA A 22 -24.41 -42.72 18.14
CA ALA A 22 -23.53 -43.75 17.60
C ALA A 22 -23.28 -43.56 16.09
N TYR A 23 -24.31 -43.22 15.32
CA TYR A 23 -24.18 -42.92 13.89
C TYR A 23 -23.35 -41.67 13.64
N ALA A 24 -23.52 -40.60 14.43
CA ALA A 24 -22.72 -39.39 14.32
C ALA A 24 -21.23 -39.65 14.59
N VAL A 25 -20.91 -40.45 15.62
CA VAL A 25 -19.53 -40.86 15.93
C VAL A 25 -18.95 -41.72 14.80
N TYR A 26 -19.71 -42.70 14.28
CA TYR A 26 -19.29 -43.51 13.14
C TYR A 26 -19.04 -42.66 11.88
N PHE A 27 -19.93 -41.70 11.60
CA PHE A 27 -19.83 -40.83 10.44
C PHE A 27 -18.63 -39.88 10.55
N ASP A 28 -18.37 -39.29 11.72
CA ASP A 28 -17.17 -38.46 11.93
C ASP A 28 -15.89 -39.28 11.83
N TYR A 29 -15.88 -40.52 12.33
CA TYR A 29 -14.76 -41.46 12.16
C TYR A 29 -14.52 -41.81 10.68
N LYS A 30 -15.59 -42.15 9.94
CA LYS A 30 -15.50 -42.48 8.51
C LYS A 30 -15.00 -41.29 7.69
N ARG A 31 -15.43 -40.07 8.03
CA ARG A 31 -14.96 -38.83 7.39
C ARG A 31 -13.48 -38.53 7.69
N ARG A 32 -13.04 -38.72 8.94
CA ARG A 32 -11.66 -38.39 9.35
C ARG A 32 -10.63 -39.44 8.91
N ASN A 33 -11.06 -40.68 8.66
CA ASN A 33 -10.17 -41.77 8.29
C ASN A 33 -10.10 -42.06 6.77
N ASP A 34 -10.65 -41.19 5.92
CA ASP A 34 -10.51 -41.29 4.47
C ASP A 34 -9.05 -41.04 4.04
N VAL A 35 -8.39 -42.11 3.60
CA VAL A 35 -6.99 -42.12 3.17
C VAL A 35 -6.81 -41.34 1.86
N GLU A 36 -7.80 -41.34 0.97
CA GLU A 36 -7.73 -40.61 -0.30
C GLU A 36 -7.84 -39.10 -0.08
N PHE A 37 -8.67 -38.66 0.88
CA PHE A 37 -8.74 -37.25 1.28
C PHE A 37 -7.42 -36.74 1.88
N ARG A 38 -6.78 -37.54 2.76
CA ARG A 38 -5.48 -37.19 3.34
C ARG A 38 -4.36 -37.16 2.30
N LYS A 39 -4.39 -38.07 1.31
CA LYS A 39 -3.45 -38.04 0.17
C LYS A 39 -3.68 -36.82 -0.71
N LYS A 40 -4.93 -36.46 -1.01
CA LYS A 40 -5.27 -35.23 -1.75
C LYS A 40 -4.77 -33.99 -1.01
N LEU A 41 -5.06 -33.85 0.28
CA LEU A 41 -4.54 -32.77 1.13
C LEU A 41 -3.01 -32.73 1.19
N ARG A 42 -2.32 -33.87 1.29
CA ARG A 42 -0.85 -33.92 1.25
C ARG A 42 -0.30 -33.53 -0.12
N LYS A 43 -0.96 -33.95 -1.21
CA LYS A 43 -0.59 -33.60 -2.58
C LYS A 43 -0.81 -32.11 -2.83
N GLU A 44 -1.92 -31.55 -2.36
CA GLU A 44 -2.25 -30.13 -2.43
C GLU A 44 -1.32 -29.29 -1.55
N LYS A 45 -1.04 -29.70 -0.30
CA LYS A 45 -0.04 -29.04 0.56
C LYS A 45 1.36 -29.10 -0.04
N LYS A 46 1.77 -30.22 -0.64
CA LYS A 46 3.07 -30.34 -1.34
C LYS A 46 3.11 -29.50 -2.61
N ARG A 47 1.99 -29.36 -3.33
CA ARG A 47 1.89 -28.50 -4.52
C ARG A 47 1.91 -27.02 -4.12
N ALA A 48 1.13 -26.62 -3.11
CA ALA A 48 1.14 -25.28 -2.54
C ALA A 48 2.51 -24.91 -1.94
N GLY A 49 3.17 -25.85 -1.24
CA GLY A 49 4.51 -25.65 -0.70
C GLY A 49 5.60 -25.56 -1.78
N LYS A 50 5.46 -26.28 -2.90
CA LYS A 50 6.37 -26.15 -4.05
C LYS A 50 6.16 -24.84 -4.81
N THR A 51 4.92 -24.41 -4.99
CA THR A 51 4.61 -23.09 -5.55
C THR A 51 5.14 -21.99 -4.64
N ALA A 52 4.96 -22.11 -3.32
CA ALA A 52 5.48 -21.15 -2.34
C ALA A 52 7.02 -21.12 -2.29
N ALA A 53 7.70 -22.28 -2.35
CA ALA A 53 9.16 -22.36 -2.36
C ALA A 53 9.78 -21.86 -3.67
N GLN A 54 9.08 -21.97 -4.80
CA GLN A 54 9.54 -21.44 -6.08
C GLN A 54 9.40 -19.90 -6.16
N THR A 55 8.52 -19.30 -5.36
CA THR A 55 8.40 -17.84 -5.16
C THR A 55 9.37 -17.26 -4.11
N GLN A 56 10.19 -18.08 -3.44
CA GLN A 56 11.16 -17.64 -2.43
C GLN A 56 12.61 -17.69 -2.95
N GLY A 57 12.82 -17.25 -4.20
CA GLY A 57 14.16 -16.80 -4.62
C GLY A 57 14.53 -15.48 -3.92
N PRO A 58 15.83 -15.12 -3.82
CA PRO A 58 16.31 -13.96 -3.07
C PRO A 58 16.03 -12.60 -3.77
N SER A 59 14.92 -12.50 -4.50
CA SER A 59 14.46 -11.26 -5.14
C SER A 59 12.94 -11.28 -5.12
N GLY A 60 12.36 -10.27 -4.47
CA GLY A 60 10.96 -10.23 -4.02
C GLY A 60 9.95 -10.61 -5.10
N ALA A 61 9.21 -11.69 -4.83
CA ALA A 61 7.97 -12.02 -5.53
C ALA A 61 6.87 -11.04 -5.12
N THR A 62 6.95 -9.81 -5.64
CA THR A 62 5.76 -9.07 -6.03
C THR A 62 5.01 -10.02 -6.98
N LEU A 63 3.75 -10.36 -6.71
CA LEU A 63 2.86 -10.76 -7.80
C LEU A 63 3.08 -9.71 -8.87
N GLU A 64 3.63 -10.06 -10.04
CA GLU A 64 3.92 -9.11 -11.10
C GLU A 64 2.59 -8.51 -11.58
N VAL A 65 2.12 -7.51 -10.84
CA VAL A 65 1.13 -6.57 -11.30
C VAL A 65 1.79 -5.97 -12.52
N SER A 66 1.27 -6.32 -13.69
CA SER A 66 1.86 -5.88 -14.94
C SER A 66 1.83 -4.36 -14.95
N GLN A 67 2.94 -3.71 -15.33
CA GLN A 67 2.97 -2.24 -15.39
C GLN A 67 1.84 -1.64 -16.23
N ASP A 68 1.32 -2.41 -17.19
CA ASP A 68 0.16 -2.05 -18.00
C ASP A 68 -1.12 -1.92 -17.16
N ASP A 69 -1.33 -2.80 -16.17
CA ASP A 69 -2.48 -2.75 -15.25
C ASP A 69 -2.38 -1.53 -14.33
N LEU A 70 -1.17 -1.22 -13.85
CA LEU A 70 -0.89 -0.02 -13.06
C LEU A 70 -1.19 1.25 -13.86
N ARG A 71 -0.70 1.35 -15.09
CA ARG A 71 -0.98 2.48 -15.99
C ARG A 71 -2.48 2.61 -16.27
N ALA A 72 -3.14 1.51 -16.62
CA ALA A 72 -4.57 1.51 -16.90
C ALA A 72 -5.41 1.92 -15.68
N ALA A 73 -5.04 1.46 -14.48
CA ALA A 73 -5.70 1.88 -13.25
C ALA A 73 -5.47 3.37 -12.95
N MET A 74 -4.26 3.85 -13.17
CA MET A 74 -3.89 5.25 -12.91
C MET A 74 -4.66 6.22 -13.81
N VAL A 75 -4.84 5.91 -15.10
CA VAL A 75 -5.67 6.73 -16.02
C VAL A 75 -7.09 6.88 -15.46
N LYS A 76 -7.71 5.77 -15.04
CA LYS A 76 -9.06 5.78 -14.44
C LYS A 76 -9.13 6.64 -13.17
N LEU A 77 -8.06 6.68 -12.38
CA LEU A 77 -8.01 7.53 -11.19
C LEU A 77 -7.92 9.01 -11.52
N LYS A 78 -7.20 9.38 -12.59
CA LYS A 78 -7.06 10.79 -12.97
C LYS A 78 -8.38 11.40 -13.39
N ASP A 79 -9.25 10.60 -13.99
CA ASP A 79 -10.59 10.99 -14.42
C ASP A 79 -11.63 11.03 -13.27
N GLU A 80 -11.32 10.43 -12.11
CA GLU A 80 -12.20 10.44 -10.93
C GLU A 80 -12.29 11.87 -10.36
N PRO A 81 -13.50 12.44 -10.16
CA PRO A 81 -13.64 13.77 -9.58
C PRO A 81 -13.23 13.76 -8.11
N LEU A 82 -12.28 14.63 -7.75
CA LEU A 82 -11.89 14.80 -6.36
C LEU A 82 -12.89 15.68 -5.61
N PRO A 83 -13.15 15.37 -4.32
CA PRO A 83 -13.95 16.24 -3.46
C PRO A 83 -13.32 17.63 -3.37
N GLN A 84 -14.15 18.66 -3.38
CA GLN A 84 -13.69 20.06 -3.42
C GLN A 84 -13.67 20.67 -2.02
N THR A 85 -14.67 20.35 -1.20
CA THR A 85 -14.81 20.94 0.13
C THR A 85 -13.85 20.26 1.13
N PRO A 86 -13.38 20.99 2.17
CA PRO A 86 -12.52 20.40 3.20
C PRO A 86 -13.17 19.21 3.91
N GLU A 87 -14.47 19.30 4.19
CA GLU A 87 -15.24 18.25 4.88
C GLU A 87 -15.37 16.99 4.03
N GLU A 88 -15.68 17.12 2.73
CA GLU A 88 -15.74 15.99 1.81
C GLU A 88 -14.36 15.34 1.60
N LYS A 89 -13.29 16.15 1.57
CA LYS A 89 -11.92 15.65 1.46
C LYS A 89 -11.53 14.80 2.66
N GLU A 90 -11.88 15.24 3.88
CA GLU A 90 -11.63 14.48 5.10
C GLU A 90 -12.39 13.14 5.08
N HIS A 91 -13.68 13.17 4.75
CA HIS A 91 -14.48 11.94 4.64
C HIS A 91 -13.95 10.99 3.57
N TYR A 92 -13.61 11.50 2.38
CA TYR A 92 -13.03 10.70 1.31
C TYR A 92 -11.69 10.10 1.73
N PHE A 93 -10.81 10.89 2.34
CA PHE A 93 -9.54 10.41 2.88
C PHE A 93 -9.74 9.24 3.85
N MET A 94 -10.60 9.41 4.85
CA MET A 94 -10.87 8.35 5.84
C MET A 94 -11.45 7.09 5.19
N SER A 95 -12.37 7.26 4.24
CA SER A 95 -12.94 6.14 3.48
C SER A 95 -11.87 5.37 2.70
N GLN A 96 -10.97 6.07 2.01
CA GLN A 96 -9.90 5.46 1.21
C GLN A 96 -8.83 4.77 2.08
N VAL A 97 -8.45 5.36 3.20
CA VAL A 97 -7.50 4.74 4.15
C VAL A 97 -8.10 3.45 4.73
N ASN A 98 -9.34 3.51 5.23
CA ASN A 98 -10.02 2.33 5.76
C ASN A 98 -10.16 1.21 4.72
N LEU A 99 -10.51 1.56 3.47
CA LEU A 99 -10.60 0.60 2.37
C LEU A 99 -9.22 -0.02 2.04
N GLY A 100 -8.17 0.81 1.97
CA GLY A 100 -6.80 0.36 1.75
C GLY A 100 -6.33 -0.63 2.82
N GLU A 101 -6.58 -0.30 4.10
CA GLU A 101 -6.26 -1.17 5.23
C GLU A 101 -7.03 -2.50 5.18
N GLN A 102 -8.33 -2.45 4.87
CA GLN A 102 -9.14 -3.66 4.74
C GLN A 102 -8.59 -4.58 3.64
N LEU A 103 -8.19 -4.01 2.50
CA LEU A 103 -7.66 -4.76 1.35
C LEU A 103 -6.28 -5.36 1.63
N CYS A 104 -5.44 -4.70 2.43
CA CYS A 104 -4.18 -5.27 2.90
C CYS A 104 -4.38 -6.61 3.64
N GLY A 105 -5.48 -6.76 4.38
CA GLY A 105 -5.81 -7.99 5.11
C GLY A 105 -6.28 -9.16 4.24
N GLN A 106 -6.64 -8.92 2.97
CA GLN A 106 -7.19 -9.95 2.07
C GLN A 106 -6.13 -10.73 1.28
N GLY A 107 -4.86 -10.31 1.38
CA GLY A 107 -3.72 -11.00 0.81
C GLY A 107 -3.27 -10.47 -0.55
N PRO A 108 -2.30 -11.16 -1.19
CA PRO A 108 -1.52 -10.59 -2.29
C PRO A 108 -2.32 -10.14 -3.53
N ALA A 109 -3.42 -10.82 -3.84
CA ALA A 109 -4.27 -10.47 -4.98
C ALA A 109 -4.90 -9.07 -4.87
N PHE A 110 -5.01 -8.53 -3.66
CA PHE A 110 -5.62 -7.22 -3.38
C PHE A 110 -4.60 -6.12 -3.14
N HIS A 111 -3.30 -6.40 -3.22
CA HIS A 111 -2.25 -5.40 -2.98
C HIS A 111 -2.35 -4.20 -3.95
N LEU A 112 -2.67 -4.43 -5.22
CA LEU A 112 -2.90 -3.35 -6.18
C LEU A 112 -4.09 -2.48 -5.77
N ALA A 113 -5.22 -3.10 -5.43
CA ALA A 113 -6.42 -2.37 -5.03
C ALA A 113 -6.19 -1.56 -3.74
N ALA A 114 -5.44 -2.12 -2.79
CA ALA A 114 -5.02 -1.42 -1.58
C ALA A 114 -4.15 -0.19 -1.91
N ALA A 115 -3.13 -0.37 -2.77
CA ALA A 115 -2.23 0.71 -3.19
C ALA A 115 -2.98 1.85 -3.90
N LEU A 116 -3.95 1.53 -4.75
CA LEU A 116 -4.80 2.53 -5.40
C LEU A 116 -5.63 3.33 -4.40
N SER A 117 -6.08 2.71 -3.31
CA SER A 117 -6.84 3.39 -2.24
C SER A 117 -5.94 4.37 -1.47
N PHE A 118 -4.73 3.94 -1.10
CA PHE A 118 -3.74 4.81 -0.48
C PHE A 118 -3.28 5.97 -1.39
N TYR A 119 -3.11 5.71 -2.69
CA TYR A 119 -2.79 6.77 -3.65
C TYR A 119 -3.93 7.79 -3.81
N ARG A 120 -5.20 7.37 -3.77
CA ARG A 120 -6.35 8.30 -3.71
C ARG A 120 -6.29 9.19 -2.46
N ALA A 121 -5.98 8.61 -1.30
CA ALA A 121 -5.83 9.36 -0.06
C ALA A 121 -4.69 10.39 -0.14
N LEU A 122 -3.56 10.05 -0.79
CA LEU A 122 -2.44 10.98 -1.01
C LEU A 122 -2.83 12.23 -1.81
N ARG A 123 -3.76 12.12 -2.77
CA ARG A 123 -4.16 13.25 -3.63
C ARG A 123 -5.02 14.30 -2.93
N VAL A 124 -5.66 13.93 -1.82
CA VAL A 124 -6.54 14.84 -1.05
C VAL A 124 -5.89 15.34 0.25
N TYR A 125 -4.77 14.74 0.65
CA TYR A 125 -4.07 15.09 1.88
C TYR A 125 -3.20 16.35 1.71
N PRO A 126 -3.21 17.31 2.64
CA PRO A 126 -2.50 18.60 2.49
C PRO A 126 -0.97 18.47 2.51
N SER A 127 -0.40 17.43 3.15
CA SER A 127 1.04 17.22 3.28
C SER A 127 1.43 15.79 2.85
N PRO A 128 1.47 15.48 1.54
CA PRO A 128 1.63 14.10 1.06
C PRO A 128 2.93 13.44 1.54
N VAL A 129 4.00 14.21 1.76
CA VAL A 129 5.28 13.69 2.27
C VAL A 129 5.15 13.10 3.68
N GLU A 130 4.42 13.78 4.57
CA GLU A 130 4.16 13.28 5.93
C GLU A 130 3.37 11.96 5.88
N LEU A 131 2.33 11.91 5.03
CA LEU A 131 1.51 10.72 4.89
C LEU A 131 2.31 9.52 4.34
N ILE A 132 3.23 9.76 3.41
CA ILE A 132 4.14 8.72 2.90
C ILE A 132 4.99 8.13 4.02
N VAL A 133 5.52 8.97 4.94
CA VAL A 133 6.31 8.51 6.09
C VAL A 133 5.46 7.64 7.03
N ILE A 134 4.19 7.97 7.22
CA ILE A 134 3.26 7.15 8.02
C ILE A 134 3.01 5.81 7.32
N TYR A 135 2.77 5.82 6.01
CA TYR A 135 2.56 4.59 5.23
C TYR A 135 3.78 3.68 5.24
N GLN A 136 5.00 4.22 5.17
CA GLN A 136 6.22 3.42 5.29
C GLN A 136 6.27 2.60 6.59
N LYS A 137 5.68 3.10 7.68
CA LYS A 137 5.68 2.46 9.00
C LYS A 137 4.49 1.53 9.23
N THR A 138 3.36 1.78 8.57
CA THR A 138 2.07 1.16 8.90
C THR A 138 1.52 0.23 7.81
N VAL A 139 1.89 0.46 6.54
CA VAL A 139 1.42 -0.31 5.40
C VAL A 139 2.40 -1.44 5.09
N PRO A 140 1.94 -2.67 4.76
CA PRO A 140 2.83 -3.75 4.35
C PRO A 140 3.74 -3.37 3.17
N GLU A 141 5.01 -3.74 3.26
CA GLU A 141 6.05 -3.39 2.26
C GLU A 141 5.65 -3.65 0.80
N PRO A 142 5.00 -4.77 0.43
CA PRO A 142 4.58 -5.00 -0.96
C PRO A 142 3.55 -3.98 -1.47
N VAL A 143 2.67 -3.49 -0.60
CA VAL A 143 1.66 -2.48 -0.95
C VAL A 143 2.30 -1.10 -1.01
N PHE A 144 3.18 -0.78 -0.06
CA PHE A 144 3.91 0.48 -0.04
C PHE A 144 4.76 0.69 -1.31
N LYS A 145 5.46 -0.36 -1.78
CA LYS A 145 6.21 -0.33 -3.05
C LYS A 145 5.33 0.05 -4.25
N LEU A 146 4.11 -0.51 -4.33
CA LEU A 146 3.15 -0.17 -5.39
C LEU A 146 2.66 1.29 -5.27
N VAL A 147 2.45 1.81 -4.07
CA VAL A 147 2.09 3.23 -3.85
C VAL A 147 3.21 4.15 -4.35
N MET A 148 4.47 3.81 -4.09
CA MET A 148 5.62 4.57 -4.58
C MET A 148 5.74 4.52 -6.11
N GLU A 149 5.53 3.35 -6.72
CA GLU A 149 5.51 3.21 -8.18
C GLU A 149 4.40 4.08 -8.80
N LEU A 150 3.18 4.02 -8.28
CA LEU A 150 2.06 4.87 -8.73
C LEU A 150 2.38 6.37 -8.62
N THR A 151 3.03 6.78 -7.54
CA THR A 151 3.40 8.18 -7.31
C THR A 151 4.48 8.65 -8.30
N ASN A 152 5.50 7.83 -8.56
CA ASN A 152 6.56 8.13 -9.53
C ASN A 152 6.02 8.25 -10.96
N MET A 153 5.06 7.38 -11.32
CA MET A 153 4.37 7.44 -12.60
C MET A 153 3.54 8.72 -12.75
N ASP A 154 2.93 9.20 -11.66
CA ASP A 154 2.19 10.45 -11.67
C ASP A 154 3.06 11.66 -11.94
N VAL A 155 4.17 11.77 -11.21
CA VAL A 155 5.14 12.86 -11.39
C VAL A 155 5.72 12.84 -12.80
N SER A 156 6.02 11.66 -13.34
CA SER A 156 6.59 11.52 -14.69
C SER A 156 5.59 11.81 -15.82
N SER A 157 4.28 11.63 -15.57
CA SER A 157 3.21 11.89 -16.54
C SER A 157 2.69 13.33 -16.53
N SER A 158 3.12 14.15 -15.58
CA SER A 158 2.79 15.58 -15.56
C SER A 158 3.64 16.29 -16.62
N PRO A 159 3.05 16.93 -17.64
CA PRO A 159 3.82 17.71 -18.60
C PRO A 159 4.42 18.90 -17.86
N SER A 160 5.72 18.84 -17.63
CA SER A 160 6.51 19.98 -17.17
C SER A 160 6.24 21.16 -18.10
N SER A 161 5.56 22.19 -17.58
CA SER A 161 5.50 23.50 -18.24
C SER A 161 6.93 24.06 -18.32
N PRO A 162 7.47 24.35 -19.52
CA PRO A 162 8.74 25.03 -19.62
C PRO A 162 8.51 26.52 -19.36
N ARG A 163 8.94 26.99 -18.18
CA ARG A 163 9.07 28.42 -17.84
C ARG A 163 10.46 28.56 -17.19
N SER A 164 11.41 29.35 -17.67
CA SER A 164 11.37 30.52 -18.54
C SER A 164 12.58 30.52 -19.48
N THR A 165 12.36 30.96 -20.71
CA THR A 165 13.39 31.54 -21.57
C THR A 165 14.12 32.68 -20.84
N ALA A 166 15.45 32.68 -20.93
CA ALA A 166 16.31 33.77 -20.49
C ALA A 166 15.93 35.12 -21.16
N PRO A 167 16.20 36.27 -20.52
CA PRO A 167 15.95 37.57 -21.11
C PRO A 167 17.10 37.95 -22.04
N ALA A 168 16.81 38.20 -23.31
CA ALA A 168 17.71 38.87 -24.24
C ALA A 168 17.04 40.15 -24.73
N SER A 169 17.60 41.29 -24.28
CA SER A 169 17.75 42.57 -24.97
C SER A 169 16.65 43.07 -25.93
N VAL A 170 16.17 44.30 -25.71
CA VAL A 170 16.48 45.50 -26.53
C VAL A 170 15.57 46.67 -26.09
N ALA A 171 16.14 47.88 -26.13
CA ALA A 171 15.71 49.17 -25.60
C ALA A 171 14.53 49.87 -26.35
N SER A 172 13.87 50.83 -25.68
CA SER A 172 13.84 52.27 -26.06
C SER A 172 12.91 53.13 -25.18
N GLU A 173 13.25 54.41 -25.13
CA GLU A 173 12.88 55.56 -24.27
C GLU A 173 11.41 55.94 -24.02
N GLY A 174 11.20 56.69 -22.92
CA GLY A 174 10.09 57.64 -22.72
C GLY A 174 10.07 58.29 -21.33
N GLN A 175 10.37 59.59 -21.26
CA GLN A 175 10.56 60.44 -20.08
C GLN A 175 9.28 60.70 -19.25
N ASN A 176 9.41 60.84 -17.91
CA ASN A 176 8.88 62.01 -17.18
C ASN A 176 9.51 62.16 -15.79
N ALA A 177 9.74 63.41 -15.40
CA ALA A 177 10.41 63.87 -14.19
C ALA A 177 9.46 63.97 -12.98
N SER A 178 9.98 63.76 -11.77
CA SER A 178 10.04 64.78 -10.70
C SER A 178 10.34 64.20 -9.29
N SER A 179 11.37 64.80 -8.67
CA SER A 179 11.52 65.20 -7.24
C SER A 179 11.85 64.21 -6.09
N GLU A 180 12.97 64.57 -5.42
CA GLU A 180 13.27 64.55 -3.96
C GLU A 180 13.74 63.20 -3.37
N GLU A 181 15.05 62.98 -3.21
CA GLU A 181 15.93 63.36 -2.07
C GLU A 181 15.51 62.75 -0.72
N ASP A 182 16.18 61.68 -0.29
CA ASP A 182 16.89 61.69 1.00
C ASP A 182 18.02 60.64 1.05
N GLU A 183 19.14 61.08 1.60
CA GLU A 183 20.40 60.38 1.79
C GLU A 183 20.34 59.42 3.00
N THR A 184 21.14 58.35 2.96
CA THR A 184 22.04 57.88 4.03
C THR A 184 22.32 56.36 3.94
N SER A 185 23.57 56.03 3.65
CA SER A 185 24.24 54.74 3.95
C SER A 185 25.01 54.89 5.28
N PRO A 186 25.42 53.83 6.05
CA PRO A 186 26.15 52.68 5.51
C PRO A 186 26.06 51.29 6.23
N SER A 187 26.32 50.25 5.43
CA SER A 187 27.02 48.95 5.67
C SER A 187 26.94 48.19 7.02
N ARG A 188 26.54 46.91 6.97
CA ARG A 188 27.04 45.85 7.88
C ARG A 188 27.04 44.43 7.24
N SER A 189 28.23 44.00 6.81
CA SER A 189 28.84 42.64 6.83
C SER A 189 28.06 41.35 6.49
N GLY A 190 28.58 40.57 5.52
CA GLY A 190 28.57 39.09 5.51
C GLY A 190 28.37 38.41 4.14
N PRO A 191 29.30 37.55 3.64
CA PRO A 191 29.24 36.92 2.30
C PRO A 191 28.82 35.41 2.38
N PRO A 192 28.79 34.65 1.26
CA PRO A 192 27.65 33.86 0.79
C PRO A 192 27.59 32.42 1.32
N SER A 193 26.47 31.72 1.14
CA SER A 193 26.41 30.26 1.30
C SER A 193 25.65 29.65 0.14
N GLU A 194 26.42 29.25 -0.87
CA GLU A 194 26.06 28.13 -1.74
C GLU A 194 26.41 26.82 -1.01
N THR A 195 25.69 25.75 -1.37
CA THR A 195 25.87 24.33 -1.03
C THR A 195 24.93 23.73 0.03
N SER A 196 23.78 23.25 -0.45
CA SER A 196 23.03 22.18 0.22
C SER A 196 22.30 21.36 -0.85
N SER A 197 23.05 20.57 -1.60
CA SER A 197 22.51 19.59 -2.56
C SER A 197 23.57 18.52 -2.82
N GLN A 198 23.97 17.77 -1.78
CA GLN A 198 24.83 16.59 -1.96
C GLN A 198 24.87 15.61 -0.76
N GLU A 199 23.84 15.59 0.10
CA GLU A 199 23.82 14.66 1.25
C GLU A 199 22.97 13.39 1.05
N TRP A 200 22.33 13.23 -0.11
CA TRP A 200 21.46 12.07 -0.37
C TRP A 200 22.18 10.85 -0.96
N ASP A 201 23.45 10.95 -1.33
CA ASP A 201 24.15 9.92 -2.13
C ASP A 201 25.18 9.08 -1.34
N LYS A 202 25.10 9.05 -0.01
CA LYS A 202 26.13 8.35 0.80
C LYS A 202 25.63 7.37 1.86
N LEU A 203 24.42 6.82 1.71
CA LEU A 203 23.88 5.88 2.69
C LEU A 203 23.45 4.51 2.14
N THR A 204 24.09 4.03 1.07
CA THR A 204 23.98 2.62 0.66
C THR A 204 25.30 2.09 0.10
N ASP A 205 26.20 1.64 0.98
CA ASP A 205 27.11 0.53 0.65
C ASP A 205 27.57 -0.20 1.94
N PRO A 206 27.20 -1.46 2.17
CA PRO A 206 27.74 -2.27 3.25
C PRO A 206 28.86 -3.19 2.74
N GLY A 207 30.09 -2.92 3.15
CA GLY A 207 31.12 -3.96 3.33
C GLY A 207 32.42 -3.75 2.59
N ASN A 208 33.49 -3.45 3.33
CA ASN A 208 34.80 -4.08 3.18
C ASN A 208 35.73 -3.66 4.34
N GLU A 209 35.67 -4.36 5.48
CA GLU A 209 36.74 -4.26 6.48
C GLU A 209 37.91 -5.15 6.06
N ALA A 210 38.95 -4.52 5.51
CA ALA A 210 40.21 -5.15 5.18
C ALA A 210 41.14 -5.15 6.42
N THR A 211 41.54 -6.37 6.77
CA THR A 211 42.64 -6.83 7.63
C THR A 211 43.87 -5.92 7.70
N THR A 212 44.35 -5.63 8.91
CA THR A 212 45.72 -5.15 9.19
C THR A 212 46.61 -6.33 9.62
N PRO A 213 47.84 -6.47 9.10
CA PRO A 213 48.84 -7.35 9.71
C PRO A 213 49.76 -6.58 10.68
N ILE A 214 50.27 -7.34 11.66
CA ILE A 214 51.37 -7.00 12.58
C ILE A 214 52.69 -7.01 11.80
#